data_AF-F3UNQ2-F1
#
_entry.id   AF-F3UNQ2-F1
#
_cell.length_a   1.000
_cell.length_b   1.000
_cell.length_c   1.000
_cell.angle_alpha   90.00
_cell.angle_beta   90.00
_cell.angle_gamma   90.00
#
_symmetry.space_group_name_H-M   'P 1'
#
loop_
_entity.id
_entity.type
_entity.pdbx_description
1 polymer ?
#
loop_
_entity_poly.entity_id
_entity_poly.type
_entity_poly.pdbx_seq_one_letter_code
_entity_poly.pdbx_strand_id
1 'polypeptide(L)'
;MGNKAELIQKYNEVSARYDALNTKISALSDALKTLNGVSTTIDYILKDHGNIKHTYNLAGTAYKNETETEQKTVKTASDEFTKHKDDIAGRLSTKILVLGVEASLCNASMATLSGLIATAKE
;
A
#
# COMPACT_ATOMS: atom_id res chain seq x y z
N MET A 1 -23.55 28.76 25.23
CA MET A 1 -22.08 28.76 25.16
C MET A 1 -21.62 27.65 26.09
N GLY A 2 -20.90 26.64 25.60
CA GLY A 2 -20.37 25.57 26.46
C GLY A 2 -19.30 26.14 27.39
N ASN A 3 -19.09 25.51 28.54
CA ASN A 3 -18.04 25.93 29.49
C ASN A 3 -16.68 25.76 28.80
N LYS A 4 -15.74 26.70 29.02
CA LYS A 4 -14.37 26.64 28.49
C LYS A 4 -13.70 25.28 28.73
N ALA A 5 -13.97 24.67 29.89
CA ALA A 5 -13.49 23.32 30.21
C ALA A 5 -14.02 22.24 29.24
N GLU A 6 -15.29 22.29 28.85
CA GLU A 6 -15.89 21.34 27.90
C GLU A 6 -15.30 21.49 26.49
N LEU A 7 -15.01 22.74 26.09
CA LEU A 7 -14.37 23.01 24.79
C LEU A 7 -12.94 22.48 24.75
N ILE A 8 -12.18 22.63 25.84
CA ILE A 8 -10.83 22.07 25.98
C ILE A 8 -10.88 20.54 25.94
N GLN A 9 -11.83 19.92 26.63
CA GLN A 9 -12.00 18.47 26.58
C GLN A 9 -12.26 17.99 25.14
N LYS A 10 -13.20 18.61 24.42
CA LYS A 10 -13.47 18.28 23.01
C LYS A 10 -12.25 18.49 22.12
N TYR A 11 -11.48 19.55 22.34
CA TYR A 11 -10.24 19.79 21.60
C TYR A 11 -9.25 18.64 21.80
N ASN A 12 -9.05 18.20 23.04
CA ASN A 12 -8.14 17.11 23.36
C ASN A 12 -8.60 15.78 22.74
N GLU A 13 -9.90 15.49 22.75
CA GLU A 13 -10.48 14.30 22.10
C GLU A 13 -10.23 14.30 20.58
N VAL A 14 -10.45 15.45 19.92
CA VAL A 14 -10.21 15.59 18.48
C VAL A 14 -8.71 15.53 18.17
N SER A 15 -7.85 16.12 19.00
CA SER A 15 -6.40 16.05 18.86
C SER A 15 -5.89 14.62 18.97
N ALA A 16 -6.34 13.86 19.97
CA ALA A 16 -5.98 12.45 20.12
C ALA A 16 -6.43 11.61 18.91
N ARG A 17 -7.62 11.91 18.36
CA ARG A 17 -8.09 11.27 17.12
C ARG A 17 -7.22 11.63 15.92
N TYR A 18 -6.83 12.90 15.77
CA TYR A 18 -5.94 13.36 14.72
C TYR A 18 -4.60 12.61 14.74
N ASP A 19 -3.98 12.51 15.91
CA ASP A 19 -2.70 11.81 16.09
C ASP A 19 -2.82 10.31 15.79
N ALA A 20 -3.91 9.68 16.22
CA ALA A 20 -4.19 8.27 15.91
C ALA A 20 -4.38 8.03 14.41
N LEU A 21 -5.04 8.95 13.70
CA LEU A 21 -5.21 8.87 12.25
C LEU A 21 -3.87 9.03 11.53
N ASN A 22 -3.05 10.01 11.91
CA ASN A 22 -1.74 10.23 11.31
C ASN A 22 -0.78 9.05 11.55
N THR A 23 -0.83 8.44 12.73
CA THR A 23 -0.06 7.22 13.03
C THR A 23 -0.44 6.09 12.07
N LYS A 24 -1.74 5.88 11.84
CA LYS A 24 -2.24 4.87 10.87
C LYS A 24 -1.83 5.21 9.44
N ILE A 25 -1.91 6.48 9.04
CA ILE A 25 -1.47 6.95 7.72
C ILE A 25 0.01 6.66 7.50
N SER A 26 0.86 6.93 8.50
CA SER A 26 2.30 6.65 8.42
C SER A 26 2.56 5.16 8.23
N ALA A 27 1.95 4.32 9.07
CA ALA A 27 2.12 2.86 8.98
C ALA A 27 1.68 2.31 7.61
N LEU A 28 0.55 2.79 7.08
CA LEU A 28 0.07 2.39 5.74
C LEU A 28 0.98 2.90 4.62
N SER A 29 1.53 4.11 4.76
CA SER A 29 2.47 4.68 3.78
C SER A 29 3.78 3.89 3.73
N ASP A 30 4.29 3.45 4.87
CA ASP A 30 5.49 2.62 4.95
C ASP A 30 5.22 1.20 4.41
N ALA A 31 4.04 0.64 4.68
CA ALA A 31 3.61 -0.62 4.08
C ALA A 31 3.52 -0.51 2.55
N LEU A 32 2.97 0.59 2.01
CA LEU A 32 2.89 0.85 0.57
C LEU A 32 4.28 0.97 -0.07
N LYS A 33 5.21 1.71 0.56
CA LYS A 33 6.61 1.80 0.10
C LYS A 33 7.27 0.44 0.06
N THR A 34 7.09 -0.35 1.12
CA THR A 34 7.64 -1.71 1.21
C THR A 34 7.09 -2.59 0.10
N LEU A 35 5.76 -2.60 -0.10
CA LEU A 35 5.11 -3.35 -1.16
C LEU A 35 5.62 -2.96 -2.55
N ASN A 36 5.76 -1.66 -2.82
CA ASN A 36 6.28 -1.16 -4.09
C ASN A 36 7.72 -1.59 -4.36
N GLY A 37 8.53 -1.77 -3.31
CA GLY A 37 9.91 -2.27 -3.40
C GLY A 37 10.05 -3.78 -3.65
N VAL A 38 8.99 -4.58 -3.47
CA VAL A 38 9.03 -6.04 -3.72
C VAL A 38 9.09 -6.32 -5.22
N SER A 39 10.09 -7.07 -5.67
CA SER A 39 10.13 -7.60 -7.03
C SER A 39 9.16 -8.78 -7.17
N THR A 40 8.32 -8.73 -8.21
CA THR A 40 7.41 -9.81 -8.60
C THR A 40 7.95 -10.61 -9.79
N THR A 41 9.17 -10.32 -10.23
CA THR A 41 9.84 -11.02 -11.31
C THR A 41 10.21 -12.43 -10.87
N ILE A 42 9.72 -13.41 -11.61
CA ILE A 42 10.14 -14.81 -11.48
C ILE A 42 11.13 -15.10 -12.60
N ASP A 43 12.39 -15.31 -12.24
CA ASP A 43 13.43 -15.62 -13.21
C ASP A 43 13.28 -17.03 -13.76
N TYR A 44 13.16 -17.14 -15.08
CA TYR A 44 13.22 -18.42 -15.78
C TYR A 44 14.68 -18.79 -16.07
N ILE A 45 15.18 -19.83 -15.40
CA ILE A 45 16.59 -20.24 -15.43
C ILE A 45 16.95 -20.94 -16.76
N LEU A 46 16.00 -21.62 -17.38
CA LEU A 46 16.16 -22.34 -18.65
C LEU A 46 16.01 -21.40 -19.85
N LYS A 47 16.90 -20.42 -19.96
CA LYS A 47 16.77 -19.26 -20.86
C LYS A 47 16.72 -19.57 -22.36
N ASP A 48 17.20 -20.72 -22.82
CA ASP A 48 17.21 -21.06 -24.24
C ASP A 48 17.29 -22.58 -24.48
N HIS A 49 16.50 -23.06 -25.46
CA HIS A 49 16.53 -24.41 -26.00
C HIS A 49 17.94 -24.78 -26.52
N GLY A 50 18.72 -23.81 -27.00
CA GLY A 50 20.12 -24.00 -27.36
C GLY A 50 21.01 -24.47 -26.22
N ASN A 51 20.74 -23.99 -25.00
CA ASN A 51 21.51 -24.34 -23.79
C ASN A 51 21.17 -25.75 -23.29
N ILE A 52 19.91 -26.16 -23.39
CA ILE A 52 19.44 -27.51 -23.01
C ILE A 52 19.93 -28.56 -24.01
N LYS A 53 19.90 -28.22 -25.31
CA LYS A 53 20.40 -29.07 -26.39
C LYS A 53 21.87 -29.43 -26.21
N HIS A 54 22.69 -28.48 -25.76
CA HIS A 54 24.12 -28.66 -25.57
C HIS A 54 24.49 -29.27 -24.20
N THR A 55 23.79 -28.90 -23.13
CA THR A 55 24.12 -29.30 -21.76
C THR A 55 23.54 -30.66 -21.36
N TYR A 56 22.36 -31.02 -21.88
CA TYR A 56 21.63 -32.22 -21.45
C TYR A 56 21.36 -33.24 -22.57
N ASN A 57 21.75 -32.95 -23.81
CA ASN A 57 21.52 -33.83 -24.98
C ASN A 57 20.04 -34.17 -25.24
N LEU A 58 19.13 -33.35 -24.73
CA LEU A 58 17.68 -33.51 -24.85
C LEU A 58 17.20 -32.73 -26.09
N ALA A 59 17.31 -33.34 -27.27
CA ALA A 59 16.86 -32.74 -28.53
C ALA A 59 15.54 -33.40 -29.01
N GLY A 60 14.50 -32.60 -29.22
CA GLY A 60 13.21 -33.04 -29.79
C GLY A 60 12.10 -32.00 -29.69
N THR A 61 11.08 -32.08 -30.56
CA THR A 61 9.91 -31.18 -30.58
C THR A 61 9.11 -31.20 -29.27
N ALA A 62 9.08 -32.33 -28.56
CA ALA A 62 8.47 -32.45 -27.24
C ALA A 62 9.13 -31.52 -26.21
N TYR A 63 10.47 -31.52 -26.15
CA TYR A 63 11.23 -30.67 -25.24
C TYR A 63 11.08 -29.18 -25.54
N LYS A 64 10.96 -28.82 -26.82
CA LYS A 64 10.68 -27.43 -27.22
C LYS A 64 9.33 -26.97 -26.66
N ASN A 65 8.28 -27.75 -26.87
CA ASN A 65 6.94 -27.43 -26.38
C ASN A 65 6.87 -27.37 -24.85
N GLU A 66 7.57 -28.27 -24.15
CA GLU A 66 7.66 -28.25 -22.68
C GLU A 66 8.33 -26.96 -22.19
N THR A 67 9.49 -26.59 -22.75
CA THR A 67 10.21 -25.36 -22.35
C THR A 67 9.43 -24.07 -22.66
N GLU A 68 8.70 -24.00 -23.77
CA GLU A 68 7.82 -22.88 -24.09
C GLU A 68 6.63 -22.78 -23.13
N THR A 69 6.08 -23.92 -22.73
CA THR A 69 4.96 -24.00 -21.76
C THR A 69 5.40 -23.59 -20.36
N GLU A 70 6.58 -24.03 -19.93
CA GLU A 70 7.19 -23.62 -18.65
C GLU A 70 7.47 -22.12 -18.62
N GLN A 71 8.09 -21.58 -19.68
CA GLN A 71 8.35 -20.15 -19.78
C GLN A 71 7.06 -19.31 -19.76
N LYS A 72 6.01 -19.79 -20.45
CA LYS A 72 4.68 -19.14 -20.43
C LYS A 72 4.05 -19.19 -19.04
N THR A 73 4.17 -20.32 -18.33
CA THR A 73 3.66 -20.48 -16.97
C THR A 73 4.36 -19.53 -16.01
N VAL A 74 5.69 -19.44 -16.06
CA VAL A 74 6.49 -18.52 -15.25
C VAL A 74 6.11 -17.06 -15.53
N LYS A 75 5.96 -16.68 -16.80
CA LYS A 75 5.52 -15.35 -17.18
C LYS A 75 4.13 -15.03 -16.64
N THR A 76 3.19 -15.96 -16.79
CA THR A 76 1.80 -15.80 -16.31
C THR A 76 1.77 -15.61 -14.80
N ALA A 77 2.52 -16.42 -14.05
CA ALA A 77 2.64 -16.29 -12.62
C ALA A 77 3.24 -14.93 -12.21
N SER A 78 4.30 -14.47 -12.90
CA SER A 78 4.90 -13.16 -12.62
C SER A 78 3.93 -12.00 -12.91
N ASP A 79 3.15 -12.09 -13.99
CA ASP A 79 2.10 -11.13 -14.32
C ASP A 79 0.98 -11.13 -13.28
N GLU A 80 0.57 -12.29 -12.78
CA GLU A 80 -0.44 -12.43 -11.71
C GLU A 80 0.04 -11.84 -10.39
N PHE A 81 1.28 -12.12 -9.97
CA PHE A 81 1.86 -11.52 -8.77
C PHE A 81 1.95 -10.00 -8.89
N THR A 82 2.31 -9.49 -10.08
CA THR A 82 2.34 -8.05 -10.35
C THR A 82 0.95 -7.42 -10.23
N LYS A 83 -0.07 -8.03 -10.85
CA LYS A 83 -1.46 -7.56 -10.72
C LYS A 83 -1.95 -7.56 -9.27
N HIS A 84 -1.63 -8.60 -8.51
CA HIS A 84 -2.04 -8.69 -7.12
C HIS A 84 -1.36 -7.62 -6.25
N LYS A 85 -0.06 -7.39 -6.49
CA LYS A 85 0.70 -6.29 -5.87
C LYS A 85 0.06 -4.94 -6.19
N ASP A 86 -0.27 -4.68 -7.45
CA ASP A 86 -0.87 -3.42 -7.89
C ASP A 86 -2.27 -3.20 -7.29
N ASP A 87 -3.11 -4.24 -7.21
CA ASP A 87 -4.42 -4.17 -6.55
C ASP A 87 -4.28 -3.79 -5.07
N ILE A 88 -3.41 -4.47 -4.33
CA ILE A 88 -3.18 -4.16 -2.92
C ILE A 88 -2.61 -2.74 -2.76
N ALA A 89 -1.67 -2.34 -3.61
CA ALA A 89 -1.11 -0.99 -3.62
C ALA A 89 -2.19 0.09 -3.86
N GLY A 90 -3.12 -0.17 -4.79
CA GLY A 90 -4.27 0.70 -5.06
C GLY A 90 -5.22 0.80 -3.86
N ARG A 91 -5.51 -0.33 -3.20
CA ARG A 91 -6.36 -0.36 -1.98
C ARG A 91 -5.71 0.38 -0.82
N LEU A 92 -4.41 0.20 -0.61
CA LEU A 92 -3.63 0.94 0.40
C LEU A 92 -3.64 2.44 0.13
N SER A 93 -3.39 2.84 -1.12
CA SER A 93 -3.40 4.25 -1.54
C SER A 93 -4.77 4.90 -1.29
N THR A 94 -5.85 4.19 -1.64
CA THR A 94 -7.22 4.63 -1.38
C THR A 94 -7.48 4.79 0.11
N LYS A 95 -7.05 3.84 0.93
CA LYS A 95 -7.24 3.91 2.39
C LYS A 95 -6.46 5.06 3.02
N ILE A 96 -5.23 5.32 2.56
CA ILE A 96 -4.41 6.47 2.98
C ILE A 96 -5.15 7.77 2.67
N LEU A 97 -5.70 7.93 1.46
CA LEU A 97 -6.45 9.12 1.06
C LEU A 97 -7.67 9.35 1.96
N VAL A 98 -8.48 8.31 2.21
CA VAL A 98 -9.67 8.42 3.08
C VAL A 98 -9.28 8.85 4.49
N LEU A 99 -8.26 8.23 5.08
CA LEU A 99 -7.78 8.61 6.41
C LEU A 99 -7.19 10.03 6.42
N GLY A 100 -6.54 10.46 5.34
CA GLY A 100 -6.01 11.82 5.18
C GLY A 100 -7.12 12.88 5.14
N VAL A 101 -8.25 12.57 4.50
CA VAL A 101 -9.45 13.43 4.55
C VAL A 101 -9.99 13.51 5.98
N GLU A 102 -10.13 12.38 6.68
CA GLU A 102 -10.58 12.37 8.08
C GLU A 102 -9.64 13.17 9.00
N ALA A 103 -8.33 13.05 8.82
CA ALA A 103 -7.33 13.81 9.58
C ALA A 103 -7.46 15.31 9.29
N SER A 104 -7.68 15.70 8.03
CA SER A 104 -7.89 17.10 7.64
C SER A 104 -9.14 17.69 8.29
N LEU A 105 -10.23 16.92 8.38
CA LEU A 105 -11.45 17.33 9.09
C LEU A 105 -11.21 17.49 10.60
N CYS A 106 -10.42 16.60 11.22
CA CYS A 106 -10.04 16.74 12.62
C CYS A 106 -9.24 18.03 12.84
N ASN A 107 -8.26 18.31 11.97
CA ASN A 107 -7.47 19.53 12.04
C ASN A 107 -8.31 20.82 11.91
N ALA A 108 -9.27 20.84 10.97
CA ALA A 108 -10.22 21.95 10.83
C ALA A 108 -11.11 22.11 12.08
N SER A 109 -11.54 21.00 12.67
CA SER A 109 -12.33 21.00 13.91
C SER A 109 -11.52 21.55 15.10
N MET A 110 -10.24 21.16 15.21
CA MET A 110 -9.32 21.70 16.22
C MET A 110 -9.13 23.21 16.08
N ALA A 111 -8.94 23.71 14.85
CA ALA A 111 -8.82 25.15 14.60
C ALA A 111 -10.08 25.92 15.05
N THR A 112 -11.26 25.36 14.76
CA THR A 112 -12.54 25.94 15.21
C THR A 112 -12.66 25.94 16.73
N LEU A 113 -12.36 24.80 17.37
CA LEU A 113 -12.41 24.68 18.83
C LEU A 113 -11.41 25.61 19.51
N SER A 114 -10.21 25.78 18.97
CA SER A 114 -9.21 26.72 19.47
C SER A 114 -9.72 28.17 19.45
N GLY A 115 -10.41 28.57 18.39
CA GLY A 115 -11.04 29.90 18.31
C GLY A 115 -12.18 30.09 19.33
N LEU A 116 -13.00 29.05 19.53
CA LEU A 116 -14.05 29.08 20.54
C LEU A 116 -13.50 29.14 21.97
N ILE A 117 -12.43 28.39 22.27
CA ILE A 117 -11.75 28.42 23.58
C ILE A 117 -11.20 29.82 23.86
N ALA A 118 -10.62 30.48 22.85
CA ALA A 118 -10.06 31.83 22.97
C ALA A 118 -11.12 32.91 23.29
N THR A 119 -12.37 32.68 22.87
CA THR A 119 -13.49 33.62 23.05
C THR A 119 -14.42 33.24 24.20
N ALA A 120 -14.25 32.06 24.80
CA ALA A 120 -15.02 31.61 25.94
C ALA A 120 -14.63 32.36 27.21
N LYS A 121 -15.63 32.85 27.95
CA LYS A 121 -15.44 33.34 29.32
C LYS A 121 -15.07 32.16 30.22
N GLU A 122 -14.29 32.43 31.27
CA GLU A 122 -13.86 31.42 32.26
C GLU A 122 -15.03 30.64 32.86
#